data_AF-A0A8X6N8Y1-F1
#
_entry.id   AF-A0A8X6N8Y1-F1
#
_cell.length_a   1.000
_cell.length_b   1.000
_cell.length_c   1.000
_cell.angle_alpha   90.00
_cell.angle_beta   90.00
_cell.angle_gamma   90.00
#
_symmetry.space_group_name_H-M   'P 1'
#
loop_
_entity.id
_entity.type
_entity.pdbx_description
1 polymer ?
#
loop_
_entity_poly.entity_id
_entity_poly.type
_entity_poly.pdbx_seq_one_letter_code
_entity_poly.pdbx_strand_id
1 'polypeptide(L)'
;MNTFEKLKAKRSVFRGRLTKFMAKTESILDSSVEDTDSDELLELLEHINKKENDLNIVNSEIEIAITDPTVFDNEFKISEEYSDKITIIKFRIKNRIQKINALDNSVVEKRESRPAQFACLKLPKTHPNFSVYLDGPLKNSLQVTCAPPAALCPSLVLCKADS
;
A
#
# COMPACT_ATOMS: atom_id res chain seq x y z
N MET A 1 -45.92 7.94 -0.61
CA MET A 1 -44.55 8.52 -0.78
C MET A 1 -44.19 8.48 -2.26
N ASN A 2 -43.91 9.64 -2.87
CA ASN A 2 -43.44 9.75 -4.27
C ASN A 2 -42.10 9.00 -4.44
N THR A 3 -41.83 8.44 -5.62
CA THR A 3 -40.55 7.83 -6.02
C THR A 3 -39.34 8.70 -5.63
N PHE A 4 -39.40 10.01 -5.88
CA PHE A 4 -38.33 10.94 -5.50
C PHE A 4 -38.07 10.96 -3.99
N GLU A 5 -39.12 11.00 -3.17
CA GLU A 5 -38.99 10.94 -1.71
C GLU A 5 -38.43 9.60 -1.22
N LYS A 6 -38.80 8.49 -1.88
CA LYS A 6 -38.22 7.16 -1.57
C LYS A 6 -36.73 7.13 -1.86
N LEU A 7 -36.29 7.74 -2.97
CA LEU A 7 -34.87 7.83 -3.32
C LEU A 7 -34.09 8.68 -2.30
N LYS A 8 -34.65 9.82 -1.88
CA LYS A 8 -34.07 10.64 -0.80
C LYS A 8 -33.91 9.86 0.50
N ALA A 9 -34.94 9.10 0.90
CA ALA A 9 -34.87 8.24 2.09
C ALA A 9 -33.80 7.15 1.95
N LYS A 10 -33.74 6.46 0.80
CA LYS A 10 -32.71 5.46 0.47
C LYS A 10 -31.30 6.07 0.56
N ARG A 11 -31.07 7.24 -0.04
CA ARG A 11 -29.81 7.98 0.02
C ARG A 11 -29.42 8.34 1.44
N SER A 12 -30.38 8.80 2.25
CA SER A 12 -30.15 9.12 3.67
C SER A 12 -29.67 7.89 4.45
N VAL A 13 -30.24 6.71 4.18
CA VAL A 13 -29.81 5.45 4.81
C VAL A 13 -28.39 5.07 4.38
N PHE A 14 -28.07 5.17 3.08
CA PHE A 14 -26.72 4.90 2.58
C PHE A 14 -25.69 5.85 3.20
N ARG A 15 -25.97 7.16 3.21
CA ARG A 15 -25.12 8.16 3.85
C ARG A 15 -24.91 7.85 5.33
N GLY A 16 -25.96 7.55 6.08
CA GLY A 16 -25.84 7.21 7.50
C GLY A 16 -24.96 5.97 7.75
N ARG A 17 -25.05 4.94 6.90
CA ARG A 17 -24.19 3.75 6.97
C ARG A 17 -22.73 4.08 6.60
N LEU A 18 -22.53 4.88 5.56
CA LEU A 18 -21.22 5.28 5.09
C LEU A 18 -20.51 6.18 6.12
N THR A 19 -21.19 7.17 6.69
CA THR A 19 -20.62 8.03 7.75
C THR A 19 -20.16 7.22 8.97
N LYS A 20 -20.94 6.22 9.40
CA LYS A 20 -20.52 5.31 10.49
C LYS A 20 -19.26 4.52 10.11
N PHE A 21 -19.19 4.05 8.88
CA PHE A 21 -18.03 3.31 8.38
C PHE A 21 -16.79 4.21 8.28
N MET A 22 -16.96 5.41 7.75
CA MET A 22 -15.93 6.44 7.67
C MET A 22 -15.36 6.81 9.04
N ALA A 23 -16.23 7.01 10.05
CA ALA A 23 -15.79 7.28 11.42
C ALA A 23 -14.96 6.12 12.01
N LYS A 24 -15.34 4.87 11.72
CA LYS A 24 -14.54 3.69 12.11
C LYS A 24 -13.17 3.72 11.41
N THR A 25 -13.14 4.01 10.11
CA THR A 25 -11.89 4.14 9.35
C THR A 25 -11.02 5.26 9.90
N GLU A 26 -11.58 6.42 10.23
CA GLU A 26 -10.85 7.53 10.83
C GLU A 26 -10.22 7.14 12.18
N SER A 27 -10.96 6.43 13.04
CA SER A 27 -10.40 5.93 14.31
C SER A 27 -9.19 5.01 14.11
N ILE A 28 -9.18 4.20 13.05
CA ILE A 28 -8.03 3.35 12.69
C ILE A 28 -6.90 4.21 12.10
N LEU A 29 -7.25 5.21 11.27
CA LEU A 29 -6.27 6.13 10.68
C LEU A 29 -5.65 7.10 11.70
N ASP A 30 -6.21 7.22 12.89
CA ASP A 30 -5.69 8.04 13.98
C ASP A 30 -4.88 7.21 15.00
N SER A 31 -4.89 5.88 14.90
CA SER A 31 -4.03 5.00 15.71
C SER A 31 -2.57 5.03 15.24
N SER A 32 -1.65 4.43 16.02
CA SER A 32 -0.23 4.33 15.62
C SER A 32 -0.07 3.58 14.30
N VAL A 33 0.93 3.96 13.50
CA VAL A 33 1.25 3.25 12.25
C VAL A 33 1.69 1.81 12.53
N GLU A 34 2.36 1.57 13.66
CA GLU A 34 2.85 0.25 14.06
C GLU A 34 1.73 -0.72 14.45
N ASP A 35 0.59 -0.19 14.90
CA ASP A 35 -0.59 -0.97 15.32
C ASP A 35 -1.60 -1.19 14.17
N THR A 36 -1.32 -0.64 12.98
CA THR A 36 -2.24 -0.70 11.85
C THR A 36 -1.79 -1.72 10.82
N ASP A 37 -2.65 -2.67 10.50
CA ASP A 37 -2.40 -3.62 9.41
C ASP A 37 -2.73 -3.00 8.05
N SER A 38 -1.80 -3.13 7.09
CA SER A 38 -2.03 -2.68 5.71
C SER A 38 -3.16 -3.47 5.03
N ASP A 39 -3.32 -4.75 5.34
CA ASP A 39 -4.38 -5.58 4.75
C ASP A 39 -5.77 -5.14 5.24
N GLU A 40 -5.90 -4.78 6.52
CA GLU A 40 -7.12 -4.17 7.07
C GLU A 40 -7.46 -2.86 6.34
N LEU A 41 -6.46 -2.01 6.09
CA LEU A 41 -6.65 -0.75 5.36
C LEU A 41 -7.09 -0.97 3.91
N LEU A 42 -6.59 -2.01 3.24
CA LEU A 42 -7.01 -2.38 1.89
C LEU A 42 -8.48 -2.83 1.86
N GLU A 43 -8.90 -3.65 2.82
CA GLU A 43 -10.30 -4.09 2.96
C GLU A 43 -11.22 -2.89 3.23
N LEU A 44 -10.82 -1.96 4.11
CA LEU A 44 -11.56 -0.72 4.36
C LEU A 44 -11.71 0.12 3.09
N LEU A 45 -10.66 0.22 2.27
CA LEU A 45 -10.69 0.95 1.01
C LEU A 45 -11.68 0.32 0.02
N GLU A 46 -11.67 -1.00 -0.13
CA GLU A 46 -12.63 -1.73 -0.97
C GLU A 46 -14.07 -1.49 -0.51
N HIS A 47 -14.32 -1.58 0.80
CA HIS A 47 -15.63 -1.33 1.38
C HIS A 47 -16.12 0.12 1.16
N ILE A 48 -15.23 1.11 1.23
CA ILE A 48 -15.59 2.50 0.91
C ILE A 48 -15.94 2.63 -0.58
N ASN A 49 -15.12 2.08 -1.48
CA ASN A 49 -15.39 2.12 -2.92
C ASN A 49 -16.75 1.51 -3.27
N LYS A 50 -17.09 0.37 -2.67
CA LYS A 50 -18.39 -0.29 -2.88
C LYS A 50 -19.55 0.59 -2.43
N LYS A 51 -19.47 1.17 -1.23
CA LYS A 51 -20.53 2.03 -0.68
C LYS A 51 -20.66 3.35 -1.44
N GLU A 52 -19.55 3.92 -1.91
CA GLU A 52 -19.52 5.09 -2.77
C GLU A 52 -20.24 4.80 -4.09
N ASN A 53 -19.97 3.66 -4.72
CA ASN A 53 -20.66 3.25 -5.94
C ASN A 53 -22.18 3.08 -5.71
N ASP A 54 -22.58 2.40 -4.63
CA ASP A 54 -23.99 2.27 -4.25
C ASP A 54 -24.66 3.63 -4.05
N LEU A 55 -23.96 4.59 -3.44
CA LEU A 55 -24.45 5.94 -3.22
C LEU A 55 -24.58 6.73 -4.53
N ASN A 56 -23.60 6.61 -5.42
CA ASN A 56 -23.59 7.27 -6.73
C ASN A 56 -24.74 6.81 -7.61
N ILE A 57 -25.07 5.51 -7.60
CA ILE A 57 -26.26 5.00 -8.30
C ILE A 57 -27.53 5.72 -7.83
N VAL A 58 -27.71 5.87 -6.51
CA VAL A 58 -28.88 6.57 -5.96
C VAL A 58 -28.86 8.06 -6.27
N ASN A 59 -27.68 8.70 -6.28
CA ASN A 59 -27.55 10.11 -6.67
C ASN A 59 -27.98 10.32 -8.13
N SER A 60 -27.52 9.47 -9.05
CA SER A 60 -27.94 9.53 -10.45
C SER A 60 -29.44 9.27 -10.63
N GLU A 61 -30.02 8.32 -9.89
CA GLU A 61 -31.48 8.08 -9.88
C GLU A 61 -32.25 9.35 -9.43
N ILE A 62 -31.70 10.08 -8.45
CA ILE A 62 -32.28 11.33 -7.94
C ILE A 62 -32.16 12.44 -8.98
N GLU A 63 -30.98 12.63 -9.59
CA GLU A 63 -30.72 13.63 -10.62
C GLU A 63 -31.70 13.50 -11.80
N ILE A 64 -31.94 12.27 -12.27
CA ILE A 64 -32.90 11.98 -13.36
C ILE A 64 -34.35 12.31 -12.95
N ALA A 65 -34.69 12.16 -11.67
CA ALA A 65 -36.04 12.36 -11.17
C ALA A 65 -36.40 13.83 -10.90
N ILE A 66 -35.42 14.75 -10.90
CA ILE A 66 -35.63 16.16 -10.63
C ILE A 66 -35.88 16.92 -11.93
N THR A 67 -36.97 17.68 -11.97
CA THR A 67 -37.30 18.58 -13.08
C THR A 67 -37.13 20.06 -12.73
N ASP A 68 -37.09 20.39 -11.43
CA ASP A 68 -36.90 21.75 -10.93
C ASP A 68 -35.40 22.07 -10.81
N PRO A 69 -34.87 23.09 -11.52
CA PRO A 69 -33.46 23.44 -11.48
C PRO A 69 -32.95 23.84 -10.08
N THR A 70 -33.77 24.50 -9.28
CA THR A 70 -33.37 24.94 -7.93
C THR A 70 -33.26 23.76 -6.96
N VAL A 71 -34.14 22.77 -7.12
CA VAL A 71 -34.07 21.52 -6.38
C VAL A 71 -32.85 20.72 -6.83
N PHE A 72 -32.56 20.71 -8.13
CA PHE A 72 -31.40 20.02 -8.69
C PHE A 72 -30.09 20.57 -8.11
N ASP A 73 -29.89 21.89 -8.15
CA ASP A 73 -28.66 22.52 -7.65
C ASP A 73 -28.43 22.24 -6.16
N ASN A 74 -29.50 22.26 -5.35
CA ASN A 74 -29.41 21.92 -3.94
C ASN A 74 -29.00 20.45 -3.74
N GLU A 75 -29.62 19.54 -4.49
CA GLU A 75 -29.34 18.11 -4.36
C GLU A 75 -27.95 17.73 -4.86
N PHE A 76 -27.49 18.38 -5.93
CA PHE A 76 -26.14 18.25 -6.47
C PHE A 76 -25.09 18.68 -5.44
N LYS A 77 -25.24 19.85 -4.80
CA LYS A 77 -24.31 20.32 -3.75
C LYS A 77 -24.18 19.32 -2.61
N ILE A 78 -25.29 18.75 -2.14
CA ILE A 78 -25.25 17.76 -1.06
C ILE A 78 -24.55 16.47 -1.53
N SER A 79 -24.68 16.12 -2.82
CA SER A 79 -23.94 15.00 -3.42
C SER A 79 -22.43 15.26 -3.43
N GLU A 80 -22.02 16.44 -3.90
CA GLU A 80 -20.62 16.89 -3.97
C GLU A 80 -19.95 16.90 -2.59
N GLU A 81 -20.61 17.45 -1.56
CA GLU A 81 -20.09 17.46 -0.20
C GLU A 81 -19.76 16.05 0.34
N TYR A 82 -20.54 15.03 -0.05
CA TYR A 82 -20.27 13.65 0.35
C TYR A 82 -19.14 13.04 -0.48
N SER A 83 -19.07 13.35 -1.77
CA SER A 83 -17.97 12.94 -2.66
C SER A 83 -16.62 13.41 -2.13
N ASP A 84 -16.54 14.66 -1.68
CA ASP A 84 -15.31 15.24 -1.12
C ASP A 84 -14.87 14.51 0.16
N LYS A 85 -15.80 14.26 1.08
CA LYS A 85 -15.50 13.53 2.32
C LYS A 85 -15.00 12.11 2.05
N ILE A 86 -15.60 11.42 1.08
CA ILE A 86 -15.16 10.09 0.65
C ILE A 86 -13.75 10.15 0.06
N THR A 87 -13.50 11.12 -0.82
CA THR A 87 -12.19 11.34 -1.45
C THR A 87 -11.09 11.59 -0.42
N ILE A 88 -11.35 12.44 0.58
CA ILE A 88 -10.41 12.71 1.67
C ILE A 88 -10.03 11.43 2.40
N ILE A 89 -11.00 10.61 2.79
CA ILE A 89 -10.72 9.37 3.53
C ILE A 89 -9.95 8.38 2.66
N LYS A 90 -10.35 8.18 1.41
CA LYS A 90 -9.62 7.30 0.47
C LYS A 90 -8.16 7.75 0.32
N PHE A 91 -7.93 9.05 0.23
CA PHE A 91 -6.57 9.61 0.19
C PHE A 91 -5.79 9.32 1.47
N ARG A 92 -6.40 9.52 2.65
CA ARG A 92 -5.76 9.21 3.94
C ARG A 92 -5.39 7.74 4.08
N ILE A 93 -6.27 6.82 3.66
CA ILE A 93 -6.00 5.38 3.66
C ILE A 93 -4.78 5.06 2.78
N LYS A 94 -4.78 5.53 1.53
CA LYS A 94 -3.67 5.30 0.59
C LYS A 94 -2.34 5.82 1.14
N ASN A 95 -2.35 7.03 1.72
CA ASN A 95 -1.15 7.59 2.37
C ASN A 95 -0.69 6.76 3.57
N ARG A 96 -1.61 6.20 4.37
CA ARG A 96 -1.25 5.36 5.51
C ARG A 96 -0.60 4.05 5.04
N ILE A 97 -1.16 3.39 4.04
CA ILE A 97 -0.58 2.18 3.42
C ILE A 97 0.84 2.46 2.91
N GLN A 98 1.04 3.58 2.20
CA GLN A 98 2.38 3.97 1.72
C GLN A 98 3.39 4.13 2.86
N LYS A 99 2.98 4.69 4.01
CA LYS A 99 3.86 4.84 5.18
C LYS A 99 4.23 3.50 5.80
N ILE A 100 3.29 2.56 5.90
CA ILE A 100 3.55 1.21 6.41
C ILE A 100 4.60 0.52 5.53
N ASN A 101 4.38 0.51 4.21
CA ASN A 101 5.30 -0.11 3.25
C ASN A 101 6.71 0.51 3.29
N ALA A 102 6.82 1.83 3.53
CA ALA A 102 8.11 2.50 3.64
C ALA A 102 8.88 2.07 4.91
N LEU A 103 8.17 1.85 6.03
CA LEU A 103 8.78 1.36 7.27
C LEU A 103 9.31 -0.06 7.07
N ASP A 104 8.53 -0.94 6.47
CA ASP A 104 8.94 -2.33 6.21
C ASP A 104 10.21 -2.40 5.35
N ASN A 105 10.27 -1.62 4.27
CA ASN A 105 11.45 -1.55 3.41
C ASN A 105 12.70 -1.01 4.15
N SER A 106 12.54 -0.01 5.04
CA SER A 106 13.64 0.52 5.84
C SER A 106 14.18 -0.49 6.88
N VAL A 107 13.32 -1.37 7.39
CA VAL A 107 13.69 -2.43 8.34
C VAL A 107 14.48 -3.53 7.62
N VAL A 108 14.18 -3.82 6.35
CA VAL A 108 14.91 -4.80 5.53
C VAL A 108 16.33 -4.30 5.22
N GLU A 109 16.52 -3.05 4.77
CA GLU A 109 17.86 -2.48 4.51
C GLU A 109 18.77 -2.47 5.76
N LYS A 110 18.18 -2.26 6.94
CA LYS A 110 18.93 -2.24 8.22
C LYS A 110 19.33 -3.64 8.71
N ARG A 111 18.70 -4.71 8.21
CA ARG A 111 19.06 -6.10 8.54
C ARG A 111 20.15 -6.66 7.63
N GLU A 112 20.23 -6.18 6.38
CA GLU A 112 21.23 -6.63 5.41
C GLU A 112 22.62 -5.99 5.61
N SER A 113 22.72 -4.88 6.35
CA SER A 113 23.97 -4.17 6.63
C SER A 113 24.74 -4.63 7.88
N ARG A 114 24.34 -5.73 8.54
CA ARG A 114 25.15 -6.36 9.59
C ARG A 114 26.04 -7.45 8.97
N PRO A 115 27.36 -7.23 8.78
CA PRO A 115 28.25 -8.34 8.50
C PRO A 115 28.20 -9.27 9.71
N ALA A 116 27.90 -10.55 9.45
CA ALA A 116 28.05 -11.61 10.43
C ALA A 116 29.50 -11.60 10.91
N GLN A 117 29.76 -11.00 12.08
CA GLN A 117 30.98 -11.26 12.82
C GLN A 117 30.91 -12.72 13.27
N PHE A 118 31.47 -13.60 12.45
CA PHE A 118 31.91 -14.90 12.93
C PHE A 118 32.91 -14.63 14.06
N ALA A 119 32.45 -14.73 15.30
CA ALA A 119 33.35 -14.82 16.44
C ALA A 119 34.28 -16.02 16.17
N CYS A 120 35.55 -15.73 15.92
CA CYS A 120 36.60 -16.72 15.80
C CYS A 120 36.73 -17.42 17.17
N LEU A 121 35.97 -18.50 17.36
CA LEU A 121 36.15 -19.41 18.48
C LEU A 121 37.49 -20.12 18.25
N LYS A 122 38.51 -19.70 19.01
CA LYS A 122 39.78 -20.43 19.09
C LYS A 122 39.52 -21.79 19.72
N LEU A 123 39.52 -22.84 18.90
CA LEU A 123 39.54 -24.22 19.36
C LEU A 123 40.90 -24.54 20.02
N PRO A 124 40.93 -25.20 21.19
CA PRO A 124 42.18 -25.72 21.75
C PRO A 124 42.69 -26.91 20.94
N LYS A 125 44.02 -26.96 20.76
CA LYS A 125 44.71 -28.01 19.99
C LYS A 125 44.86 -29.29 20.83
N THR A 126 44.37 -30.41 20.33
CA THR A 126 44.83 -31.76 20.70
C THR A 126 44.84 -32.67 19.47
N HIS A 127 46.01 -33.19 19.12
CA HIS A 127 46.27 -34.25 18.12
C HIS A 127 46.33 -35.63 18.82
N PRO A 128 46.47 -36.76 18.10
CA PRO A 128 45.83 -37.21 16.86
C PRO A 128 45.28 -38.67 17.00
N ASN A 129 44.90 -39.27 15.86
CA ASN A 129 44.48 -40.67 15.62
C ASN A 129 42.97 -40.94 15.62
N PHE A 130 42.37 -40.88 14.43
CA PHE A 130 41.78 -42.07 13.83
C PHE A 130 41.73 -41.89 12.30
N SER A 131 42.30 -42.85 11.57
CA SER A 131 42.20 -42.96 10.12
C SER A 131 40.83 -43.48 9.73
N VAL A 132 40.24 -42.98 8.63
CA VAL A 132 39.66 -43.86 7.60
C VAL A 132 39.89 -43.22 6.23
N TYR A 133 40.31 -44.08 5.30
CA TYR A 133 40.67 -43.85 3.92
C TYR A 133 39.50 -43.45 3.01
N LEU A 134 39.88 -42.83 1.89
CA LEU A 134 39.07 -42.39 0.75
C LEU A 134 38.47 -43.57 -0.05
N ASP A 135 37.30 -43.35 -0.64
CA ASP A 135 36.98 -43.82 -1.99
C ASP A 135 36.03 -42.83 -2.69
N GLY A 136 36.40 -42.38 -3.89
CA GLY A 136 35.60 -41.52 -4.78
C GLY A 136 34.48 -42.30 -5.51
N PRO A 137 33.89 -41.81 -6.63
CA PRO A 137 34.46 -40.82 -7.57
C PRO A 137 33.51 -39.71 -8.10
N LEU A 138 34.15 -38.63 -8.54
CA LEU A 138 33.98 -37.86 -9.79
C LEU A 138 32.57 -37.47 -10.33
N LYS A 139 32.50 -36.14 -10.58
CA LYS A 139 32.05 -35.45 -11.81
C LYS A 139 30.54 -35.29 -12.06
N ASN A 140 30.07 -34.04 -11.93
CA ASN A 140 29.65 -33.16 -13.03
C ASN A 140 29.16 -31.83 -12.42
N SER A 141 29.94 -30.75 -12.52
CA SER A 141 29.75 -29.69 -13.53
C SER A 141 28.35 -29.06 -13.53
N LEU A 142 28.21 -27.89 -12.92
CA LEU A 142 27.82 -26.68 -13.67
C LEU A 142 28.21 -25.43 -12.88
N GLN A 143 28.84 -24.51 -13.58
CA GLN A 143 29.33 -23.23 -13.11
C GLN A 143 28.19 -22.23 -12.97
N VAL A 144 28.23 -21.39 -11.93
CA VAL A 144 27.85 -19.98 -12.03
C VAL A 144 28.90 -19.19 -11.26
N THR A 145 29.87 -18.64 -11.99
CA THR A 145 30.90 -17.77 -11.43
C THR A 145 30.35 -16.35 -11.31
N CYS A 146 30.36 -15.83 -10.09
CA CYS A 146 30.19 -14.43 -9.77
C CYS A 146 31.35 -13.59 -10.34
N ALA A 147 31.06 -12.38 -10.82
CA ALA A 147 32.06 -11.34 -11.04
C ALA A 147 31.72 -10.11 -10.18
N PRO A 148 32.68 -9.56 -9.40
CA PRO A 148 32.58 -8.23 -8.78
C PRO A 148 33.60 -7.23 -9.41
N PRO A 149 33.59 -5.94 -9.03
CA PRO A 149 33.68 -4.81 -9.95
C PRO A 149 35.07 -4.14 -10.02
N ALA A 150 35.28 -3.31 -11.04
CA ALA A 150 36.38 -2.34 -11.07
C ALA A 150 35.86 -0.96 -11.50
N ALA A 151 35.98 0.00 -10.59
CA ALA A 151 35.82 1.43 -10.84
C ALA A 151 37.01 1.98 -11.64
N LEU A 152 36.78 3.02 -12.46
CA LEU A 152 37.70 4.13 -12.74
C LEU A 152 37.03 5.15 -13.69
N CYS A 153 36.64 6.31 -13.15
CA CYS A 153 36.61 7.59 -13.89
C CYS A 153 38.07 8.09 -14.05
N PRO A 154 38.45 9.04 -14.96
CA PRO A 154 37.65 10.25 -15.29
C PRO A 154 37.83 10.88 -16.70
N SER A 155 37.03 11.94 -16.92
CA SER A 155 37.29 13.14 -17.74
C SER A 155 37.14 13.13 -19.27
N LEU A 156 36.42 14.17 -19.72
CA LEU A 156 36.59 15.03 -20.91
C LEU A 156 35.44 15.05 -21.94
N VAL A 157 34.74 16.20 -21.89
CA VAL A 157 34.50 17.16 -23.00
C VAL A 157 33.20 17.03 -23.81
N LEU A 158 32.32 17.98 -23.48
CA LEU A 158 31.49 18.81 -24.36
C LEU A 158 31.74 18.65 -25.87
N CYS A 159 30.67 18.49 -26.65
CA CYS A 159 30.20 19.55 -27.55
C CYS A 159 28.81 19.23 -28.11
N LYS A 160 27.92 20.22 -27.99
CA LYS A 160 26.69 20.35 -28.78
C LYS A 160 27.01 20.51 -30.26
N ALA A 161 26.10 20.08 -31.12
CA ALA A 161 25.73 20.85 -32.29
C ALA A 161 24.22 20.67 -32.55
N ASP A 162 23.47 21.74 -32.30
CA ASP A 162 22.12 21.97 -32.82
C ASP A 162 22.26 22.49 -34.26
N SER A 163 21.58 21.87 -35.23
CA SER A 163 20.87 22.45 -36.40
C SER A 163 20.71 21.41 -37.51
#